data_AF-A0A3D4LMM2-F1
#
_entry.id   AF-A0A3D4LMM2-F1
#
_cell.length_a   1.000
_cell.length_b   1.000
_cell.length_c   1.000
_cell.angle_alpha   90.00
_cell.angle_beta   90.00
_cell.angle_gamma   90.00
#
_symmetry.space_group_name_H-M   'P 1'
#
loop_
_entity.id
_entity.type
_entity.pdbx_description
1 polymer ?
#
loop_
_entity_poly.entity_id
_entity_poly.type
_entity_poly.pdbx_seq_one_letter_code
_entity_poly.pdbx_strand_id
1 'polypeptide(L)'
;HLYDLNAVKTMESLRKSGYFNVAGTNYYMIVFGSHPDEEKSKFANEILTNIIARNDFKDAELMQIFTLVSKYDVSEALYMGALEKWNSLTSNDSSKANILFFRYAYYIKNDNKNMLKVLVYDDLKKSNNIPSLLNISFNSTNTSTVDFRNYDFGYYSFSLYKDTTLFRHLRNISLPLNKNLRIVELSNLLMIEKNSKPEVSMADYENLFTKYSVNKLYVLNFLGEEERAFVEGMNDYDIIKTFEMYKKNPTVFDETYTGILKKVKV
;
A
#
# COMPACT_ATOMS: atom_id res chain seq x y z
N HIS A 1 -39.77 23.52 -12.08
CA HIS A 1 -39.07 23.42 -10.78
C HIS A 1 -38.51 22.00 -10.64
N LEU A 2 -37.26 21.77 -11.07
CA LEU A 2 -36.69 20.41 -11.22
C LEU A 2 -35.63 20.06 -10.16
N TYR A 3 -35.42 20.93 -9.17
CA TYR A 3 -34.46 20.72 -8.09
C TYR A 3 -35.17 20.82 -6.76
N ASP A 4 -35.00 19.77 -5.94
CA ASP A 4 -35.41 19.76 -4.55
C ASP A 4 -34.57 20.76 -3.77
N LEU A 5 -35.21 21.85 -3.33
CA LEU A 5 -34.57 22.92 -2.57
C LEU A 5 -34.10 22.47 -1.18
N ASN A 6 -34.54 21.29 -0.71
CA ASN A 6 -34.19 20.73 0.60
C ASN A 6 -33.73 19.26 0.48
N ALA A 7 -32.91 18.94 -0.53
CA ALA A 7 -32.45 17.58 -0.81
C ALA A 7 -31.91 16.81 0.40
N VAL A 8 -31.19 17.47 1.32
CA VAL A 8 -30.71 16.84 2.58
C VAL A 8 -31.88 16.36 3.46
N LYS A 9 -32.91 17.18 3.65
CA LYS A 9 -34.10 16.79 4.46
C LYS A 9 -34.87 15.66 3.79
N THR A 10 -34.93 15.66 2.46
CA THR A 10 -35.56 14.58 1.70
C THR A 10 -34.79 13.26 1.89
N MET A 11 -33.45 13.30 1.83
CA MET A 11 -32.62 12.11 2.10
C MET A 11 -32.78 11.60 3.53
N GLU A 12 -32.86 12.48 4.53
CA GLU A 12 -33.18 12.10 5.92
C GLU A 12 -34.53 11.41 6.03
N SER A 13 -35.56 11.95 5.37
CA SER A 13 -36.90 11.37 5.38
C SER A 13 -36.91 9.99 4.73
N LEU A 14 -36.24 9.83 3.58
CA LEU A 14 -36.12 8.54 2.91
C LEU A 14 -35.43 7.51 3.82
N ARG A 15 -34.37 7.89 4.52
CA ARG A 15 -33.69 7.00 5.47
C ARG A 15 -34.61 6.59 6.62
N LYS A 16 -35.31 7.54 7.24
CA LYS A 16 -36.27 7.26 8.32
C LYS A 16 -37.40 6.32 7.88
N SER A 17 -37.80 6.39 6.61
CA SER A 17 -38.80 5.51 6.01
C SER A 17 -38.26 4.15 5.55
N GLY A 18 -36.97 3.84 5.80
CA GLY A 18 -36.38 2.54 5.45
C GLY A 18 -36.05 2.38 3.97
N TYR A 19 -35.71 3.47 3.27
CA TYR A 19 -35.31 3.40 1.87
C TYR A 19 -34.10 2.48 1.65
N PHE A 20 -34.20 1.61 0.63
CA PHE A 20 -33.28 0.47 0.44
C PHE A 20 -31.83 0.88 0.12
N ASN A 21 -31.60 2.01 -0.55
CA ASN A 21 -30.26 2.45 -0.94
C ASN A 21 -29.55 3.18 0.21
N VAL A 22 -29.30 2.46 1.30
CA VAL A 22 -28.65 2.98 2.52
C VAL A 22 -27.28 3.57 2.21
N ALA A 23 -26.47 2.89 1.38
CA ALA A 23 -25.15 3.40 1.04
C ALA A 23 -25.20 4.75 0.31
N GLY A 24 -26.09 4.90 -0.67
CA GLY A 24 -26.23 6.14 -1.43
C GLY A 24 -26.79 7.29 -0.60
N THR A 25 -27.82 7.04 0.22
CA THR A 25 -28.38 8.08 1.10
C THR A 25 -27.36 8.53 2.13
N ASN A 26 -26.70 7.60 2.82
CA ASN A 26 -25.68 7.95 3.82
C ASN A 26 -24.44 8.62 3.20
N TYR A 27 -24.01 8.20 2.00
CA TYR A 27 -22.96 8.91 1.27
C TYR A 27 -23.35 10.37 1.04
N TYR A 28 -24.58 10.63 0.59
CA TYR A 28 -25.10 11.98 0.40
C TYR A 28 -25.13 12.78 1.70
N MET A 29 -25.60 12.16 2.80
CA MET A 29 -25.63 12.78 4.12
C MET A 29 -24.25 13.19 4.62
N ILE A 30 -23.22 12.37 4.37
CA ILE A 30 -21.84 12.70 4.74
C ILE A 30 -21.29 13.87 3.91
N VAL A 31 -21.54 13.86 2.60
CA VAL A 31 -20.93 14.82 1.66
C VAL A 31 -21.62 16.19 1.69
N PHE A 32 -22.95 16.22 1.77
CA PHE A 32 -23.74 17.45 1.65
C PHE A 32 -24.48 17.84 2.93
N GLY A 33 -24.61 16.92 3.88
CA GLY A 33 -25.25 17.19 5.16
C GLY A 33 -24.32 17.91 6.14
N SER A 34 -24.90 18.73 7.01
CA SER A 34 -24.18 19.48 8.05
C SER A 34 -24.11 18.70 9.37
N HIS A 35 -23.75 17.42 9.29
CA HIS A 35 -23.67 16.52 10.46
C HIS A 35 -22.30 16.59 11.16
N PRO A 36 -22.26 16.39 12.49
CA PRO A 36 -21.01 16.24 13.21
C PRO A 36 -20.29 14.95 12.82
N ASP A 37 -18.98 14.90 13.03
CA ASP A 37 -18.14 13.76 12.63
C ASP A 37 -18.52 12.44 13.31
N GLU A 38 -19.04 12.48 14.54
CA GLU A 38 -19.56 11.29 15.23
C GLU A 38 -20.74 10.67 14.45
N GLU A 39 -21.63 11.51 13.93
CA GLU A 39 -22.78 11.05 13.15
C GLU A 39 -22.36 10.59 11.75
N LYS A 40 -21.40 11.28 11.13
CA LYS A 40 -20.79 10.82 9.86
C LYS A 40 -20.06 9.50 10.01
N SER A 41 -19.47 9.23 11.17
CA SER A 41 -18.86 7.93 11.50
C SER A 41 -19.91 6.83 11.59
N LYS A 42 -21.10 7.10 12.17
CA LYS A 42 -22.24 6.16 12.15
C LYS A 42 -22.68 5.87 10.71
N PHE A 43 -22.84 6.90 9.89
CA PHE A 43 -23.19 6.76 8.48
C PHE A 43 -22.15 5.93 7.71
N ALA A 44 -20.87 6.14 7.96
CA ALA A 44 -19.79 5.38 7.35
C ALA A 44 -19.87 3.89 7.70
N ASN A 45 -20.11 3.54 8.96
CA ASN A 45 -20.29 2.14 9.39
C ASN A 45 -21.55 1.49 8.76
N GLU A 46 -22.65 2.24 8.65
CA GLU A 46 -23.86 1.78 7.97
C GLU A 46 -23.62 1.53 6.47
N ILE A 47 -22.84 2.40 5.80
CA ILE A 47 -22.42 2.19 4.40
C ILE A 47 -21.62 0.88 4.27
N LEU A 48 -20.62 0.66 5.13
CA LEU A 48 -19.80 -0.56 5.10
C LEU A 48 -20.62 -1.82 5.33
N THR A 49 -21.57 -1.78 6.27
CA THR A 49 -22.53 -2.87 6.53
C THR A 49 -23.36 -3.17 5.27
N ASN A 50 -23.83 -2.12 4.59
CA ASN A 50 -24.62 -2.27 3.37
C ASN A 50 -23.79 -2.85 2.21
N ILE A 51 -22.50 -2.50 2.09
CA ILE A 51 -21.58 -3.09 1.11
C ILE A 51 -21.44 -4.59 1.34
N ILE A 52 -21.19 -5.02 2.58
CA ILE A 52 -21.01 -6.45 2.91
C ILE A 52 -22.24 -7.27 2.50
N ALA A 53 -23.43 -6.72 2.69
CA ALA A 53 -24.70 -7.39 2.40
C ALA A 53 -25.08 -7.42 0.91
N ARG A 54 -24.35 -6.75 0.02
CA ARG A 54 -24.74 -6.51 -1.38
C ARG A 54 -23.67 -6.92 -2.38
N ASN A 55 -24.09 -7.16 -3.63
CA ASN A 55 -23.23 -7.62 -4.73
C ASN A 55 -23.25 -6.69 -5.96
N ASP A 56 -23.99 -5.58 -5.90
CA ASP A 56 -24.31 -4.75 -7.07
C ASP A 56 -23.46 -3.48 -7.18
N PHE A 57 -22.57 -3.23 -6.22
CA PHE A 57 -21.64 -2.11 -6.28
C PHE A 57 -20.54 -2.33 -7.32
N LYS A 58 -20.25 -1.29 -8.10
CA LYS A 58 -19.16 -1.27 -9.09
C LYS A 58 -17.86 -0.77 -8.46
N ASP A 59 -16.73 -1.16 -9.05
CA ASP A 59 -15.39 -0.74 -8.61
C ASP A 59 -15.24 0.78 -8.45
N ALA A 60 -15.79 1.57 -9.38
CA ALA A 60 -15.72 3.02 -9.33
C ALA A 60 -16.52 3.62 -8.14
N GLU A 61 -17.64 2.99 -7.77
CA GLU A 61 -18.46 3.41 -6.63
C GLU A 61 -17.77 3.04 -5.32
N LEU A 62 -17.24 1.81 -5.23
CA LEU A 62 -16.50 1.34 -4.06
C LEU A 62 -15.25 2.19 -3.83
N MET A 63 -14.55 2.60 -4.88
CA MET A 63 -13.44 3.54 -4.78
C MET A 63 -13.83 4.85 -4.09
N GLN A 64 -14.92 5.47 -4.53
CA GLN A 64 -15.40 6.73 -3.96
C GLN A 64 -15.85 6.54 -2.51
N ILE A 65 -16.54 5.44 -2.24
CA ILE A 65 -17.00 5.10 -0.89
C ILE A 65 -15.79 4.88 0.04
N PHE A 66 -14.81 4.08 -0.33
CA PHE A 66 -13.62 3.83 0.51
C PHE A 66 -12.78 5.09 0.74
N THR A 67 -12.69 5.96 -0.28
CA THR A 67 -12.08 7.29 -0.15
C THR A 67 -12.82 8.17 0.84
N LEU A 68 -14.15 8.07 0.90
CA LEU A 68 -14.97 8.83 1.84
C LEU A 68 -14.88 8.26 3.27
N VAL A 69 -15.19 6.98 3.44
CA VAL A 69 -15.30 6.34 4.76
C VAL A 69 -13.95 6.25 5.48
N SER A 70 -12.83 6.20 4.75
CA SER A 70 -11.48 6.27 5.34
C SER A 70 -11.22 7.54 6.14
N LYS A 71 -12.01 8.60 5.98
CA LYS A 71 -11.89 9.84 6.74
C LYS A 71 -12.53 9.77 8.13
N TYR A 72 -13.43 8.82 8.37
CA TYR A 72 -14.22 8.72 9.61
C TYR A 72 -13.85 7.52 10.47
N ASP A 73 -14.31 7.50 11.72
CA ASP A 73 -14.07 6.37 12.61
C ASP A 73 -14.99 5.20 12.25
N VAL A 74 -14.40 4.04 11.97
CA VAL A 74 -15.11 2.87 11.44
C VAL A 74 -14.57 1.60 12.07
N SER A 75 -15.47 0.64 12.31
CA SER A 75 -15.12 -0.67 12.86
C SER A 75 -14.18 -1.41 11.90
N GLU A 76 -13.08 -1.96 12.44
CA GLU A 76 -12.13 -2.77 11.67
C GLU A 76 -12.83 -3.94 10.97
N ALA A 77 -13.73 -4.63 11.68
CA ALA A 77 -14.46 -5.76 11.14
C ALA A 77 -15.33 -5.36 9.94
N LEU A 78 -15.98 -4.19 10.00
CA LEU A 78 -16.79 -3.68 8.90
C LEU A 78 -15.91 -3.20 7.74
N TYR A 79 -14.80 -2.51 8.02
CA TYR A 79 -13.91 -1.98 7.00
C TYR A 79 -13.21 -3.12 6.24
N MET A 80 -12.64 -4.08 6.96
CA MET A 80 -11.96 -5.23 6.37
C MET A 80 -12.96 -6.18 5.69
N GLY A 81 -14.14 -6.41 6.28
CA GLY A 81 -15.19 -7.21 5.66
C GLY A 81 -15.71 -6.61 4.36
N ALA A 82 -15.85 -5.27 4.28
CA ALA A 82 -16.24 -4.59 3.05
C ALA A 82 -15.14 -4.62 1.99
N LEU A 83 -13.85 -4.51 2.38
CA LEU A 83 -12.72 -4.65 1.45
C LEU A 83 -12.61 -6.08 0.91
N GLU A 84 -12.79 -7.09 1.78
CA GLU A 84 -12.83 -8.49 1.39
C GLU A 84 -13.98 -8.76 0.41
N LYS A 85 -15.16 -8.18 0.70
CA LYS A 85 -16.31 -8.24 -0.19
C LYS A 85 -15.98 -7.66 -1.57
N TRP A 86 -15.40 -6.46 -1.62
CA TRP A 86 -14.96 -5.85 -2.87
C TRP A 86 -13.98 -6.75 -3.62
N ASN A 87 -12.96 -7.26 -2.92
CA ASN A 87 -11.94 -8.14 -3.50
C ASN A 87 -12.53 -9.41 -4.11
N SER A 88 -13.57 -9.98 -3.49
CA SER A 88 -14.25 -11.18 -4.00
C SER A 88 -15.08 -10.95 -5.28
N LEU A 89 -15.48 -9.70 -5.54
CA LEU A 89 -16.32 -9.35 -6.68
C LEU A 89 -15.53 -8.81 -7.88
N THR A 90 -14.35 -8.24 -7.65
CA THR A 90 -13.55 -7.63 -8.71
C THR A 90 -12.52 -8.61 -9.31
N SER A 91 -12.46 -8.65 -10.64
CA SER A 91 -11.37 -9.27 -11.40
C SER A 91 -10.33 -8.26 -11.87
N ASN A 92 -10.52 -6.97 -11.59
CA ASN A 92 -9.67 -5.89 -12.08
C ASN A 92 -8.44 -5.70 -11.19
N ASP A 93 -7.25 -5.81 -11.77
CA ASP A 93 -5.98 -5.69 -11.05
C ASP A 93 -5.74 -4.30 -10.47
N SER A 94 -6.23 -3.24 -11.11
CA SER A 94 -6.18 -1.89 -10.54
C SER A 94 -7.08 -1.80 -9.31
N SER A 95 -8.29 -2.34 -9.35
CA SER A 95 -9.20 -2.38 -8.20
C SER A 95 -8.57 -3.16 -7.04
N LYS A 96 -7.97 -4.32 -7.30
CA LYS A 96 -7.21 -5.10 -6.29
C LYS A 96 -6.06 -4.30 -5.69
N ALA A 97 -5.28 -3.59 -6.51
CA ALA A 97 -4.22 -2.73 -6.00
C ALA A 97 -4.75 -1.60 -5.10
N ASN A 98 -5.91 -1.04 -5.42
CA ASN A 98 -6.55 -0.03 -4.57
C ASN A 98 -7.07 -0.62 -3.25
N ILE A 99 -7.60 -1.84 -3.27
CA ILE A 99 -7.99 -2.58 -2.05
C ILE A 99 -6.76 -2.76 -1.15
N LEU A 100 -5.62 -3.16 -1.72
CA LEU A 100 -4.36 -3.27 -0.98
C LEU A 100 -3.97 -1.91 -0.34
N PHE A 101 -4.07 -0.83 -1.10
CA PHE A 101 -3.79 0.52 -0.59
C PHE A 101 -4.73 0.92 0.55
N PHE A 102 -6.05 0.74 0.40
CA PHE A 102 -7.01 1.06 1.45
C PHE A 102 -6.78 0.25 2.73
N ARG A 103 -6.37 -1.01 2.58
CA ARG A 103 -5.99 -1.86 3.71
C ARG A 103 -4.82 -1.27 4.50
N TYR A 104 -3.75 -0.85 3.81
CA TYR A 104 -2.63 -0.16 4.45
C TYR A 104 -3.06 1.17 5.07
N ALA A 105 -3.80 1.99 4.34
CA ALA A 105 -4.25 3.30 4.79
C ALA A 105 -5.07 3.23 6.09
N TYR A 106 -5.94 2.21 6.22
CA TYR A 106 -6.70 1.96 7.44
C TYR A 106 -5.78 1.76 8.65
N TYR A 107 -4.79 0.87 8.56
CA TYR A 107 -3.93 0.59 9.71
C TYR A 107 -2.94 1.73 10.00
N ILE A 108 -2.55 2.52 9.00
CA ILE A 108 -1.77 3.76 9.21
C ILE A 108 -2.59 4.78 9.99
N LYS A 109 -3.84 5.03 9.55
CA LYS A 109 -4.74 5.97 10.22
C LYS A 109 -4.95 5.61 11.69
N ASN A 110 -5.09 4.32 11.98
CA ASN A 110 -5.35 3.81 13.32
C ASN A 110 -4.06 3.51 14.12
N ASP A 111 -2.89 3.93 13.63
CA ASP A 111 -1.56 3.69 14.23
C ASP A 111 -1.30 2.22 14.62
N ASN A 112 -1.89 1.26 13.88
CA ASN A 112 -1.73 -0.16 14.13
C ASN A 112 -0.46 -0.69 13.43
N LYS A 113 0.68 -0.31 13.99
CA LYS A 113 2.01 -0.69 13.47
C LYS A 113 2.24 -2.20 13.44
N ASN A 114 1.66 -2.94 14.38
CA ASN A 114 1.80 -4.40 14.44
C ASN A 114 1.18 -5.06 13.20
N MET A 115 -0.05 -4.70 12.86
CA MET A 115 -0.69 -5.24 11.67
C MET A 115 0.03 -4.79 10.39
N LEU A 116 0.41 -3.52 10.29
CA LEU A 116 1.21 -3.02 9.16
C LEU A 116 2.50 -3.81 8.96
N LYS A 117 3.21 -4.13 10.04
CA LYS A 117 4.44 -4.95 10.00
C LYS A 117 4.17 -6.33 9.40
N VAL A 118 3.09 -6.98 9.80
CA VAL A 118 2.69 -8.29 9.26
C VAL A 118 2.38 -8.18 7.76
N LEU A 119 1.56 -7.20 7.37
CA LEU A 119 1.14 -7.02 5.98
C LEU A 119 2.31 -6.73 5.05
N VAL A 120 3.12 -5.72 5.38
CA VAL A 120 4.23 -5.32 4.52
C VAL A 120 5.29 -6.41 4.43
N TYR A 121 5.49 -7.19 5.50
CA TYR A 121 6.42 -8.32 5.47
C TYR A 121 5.95 -9.46 4.58
N ASP A 122 4.67 -9.82 4.64
CA ASP A 122 4.12 -10.85 3.74
C ASP A 122 4.16 -10.41 2.27
N ASP A 123 4.02 -9.10 2.01
CA ASP A 123 4.21 -8.54 0.68
C ASP A 123 5.67 -8.52 0.22
N LEU A 124 6.61 -8.21 1.12
CA LEU A 124 8.05 -8.26 0.84
C LEU A 124 8.52 -9.67 0.45
N LYS A 125 7.98 -10.72 1.08
CA LYS A 125 8.26 -12.12 0.70
C LYS A 125 7.91 -12.43 -0.76
N LYS A 126 6.88 -11.76 -1.30
CA LYS A 126 6.45 -11.95 -2.69
C LYS A 126 7.40 -11.30 -3.69
N SER A 127 8.48 -10.67 -3.23
CA SER A 127 9.62 -10.25 -4.06
C SER A 127 9.20 -9.42 -5.27
N ASN A 128 8.35 -8.41 -5.04
CA ASN A 128 7.87 -7.49 -6.08
C ASN A 128 7.05 -8.14 -7.22
N ASN A 129 6.63 -9.40 -7.09
CA ASN A 129 5.75 -10.06 -8.06
C ASN A 129 4.32 -9.49 -7.96
N ILE A 130 3.96 -8.59 -8.88
CA ILE A 130 2.66 -7.91 -8.87
C ILE A 130 1.48 -8.88 -8.88
N PRO A 131 1.40 -9.89 -9.76
CA PRO A 131 0.31 -10.87 -9.72
C PRO A 131 0.13 -11.53 -8.34
N SER A 132 1.23 -11.86 -7.65
CA SER A 132 1.19 -12.44 -6.30
C SER A 132 0.75 -11.44 -5.24
N LEU A 133 1.13 -10.17 -5.38
CA LEU A 133 0.71 -9.09 -4.47
C LEU A 133 -0.80 -8.84 -4.56
N LEU A 134 -1.37 -8.95 -5.76
CA LEU A 134 -2.81 -8.80 -6.00
C LEU A 134 -3.64 -9.99 -5.49
N ASN A 135 -3.00 -11.10 -5.09
CA ASN A 135 -3.66 -12.19 -4.37
C ASN A 135 -3.74 -11.86 -2.86
N ILE A 136 -4.73 -11.02 -2.51
CA ILE A 136 -4.88 -10.47 -1.16
C ILE A 136 -5.53 -11.51 -0.23
N SER A 137 -4.81 -11.86 0.84
CA SER A 137 -5.34 -12.69 1.94
C SER A 137 -5.79 -11.80 3.10
N PHE A 138 -7.05 -11.92 3.50
CA PHE A 138 -7.62 -11.22 4.67
C PHE A 138 -7.44 -12.01 5.98
N ASN A 139 -7.07 -13.29 5.91
CA ASN A 139 -6.93 -14.20 7.05
C ASN A 139 -5.52 -14.23 7.67
N SER A 140 -4.76 -13.13 7.58
CA SER A 140 -3.37 -13.09 8.06
C SER A 140 -3.31 -13.09 9.60
N THR A 141 -3.19 -14.28 10.20
CA THR A 141 -2.99 -14.50 11.64
C THR A 141 -1.51 -14.63 12.02
N ASN A 142 -0.58 -14.29 11.11
CA ASN A 142 0.86 -14.40 11.30
C ASN A 142 1.41 -13.34 12.27
N THR A 143 1.05 -13.45 13.55
CA THR A 143 1.53 -12.58 14.64
C THR A 143 2.92 -12.98 15.15
N SER A 144 3.46 -14.12 14.70
CA SER A 144 4.74 -14.65 15.19
C SER A 144 5.92 -14.22 14.33
N THR A 145 6.68 -13.27 14.89
CA THR A 145 8.08 -12.90 14.57
C THR A 145 8.36 -12.54 13.11
N VAL A 146 7.95 -11.33 12.75
CA VAL A 146 8.48 -10.64 11.57
C VAL A 146 9.93 -10.24 11.83
N ASP A 147 10.90 -10.77 11.08
CA ASP A 147 12.29 -10.31 11.12
C ASP A 147 12.58 -9.36 9.95
N PHE A 148 12.49 -8.05 10.21
CA PHE A 148 12.78 -7.02 9.23
C PHE A 148 14.26 -6.97 8.80
N ARG A 149 15.15 -7.62 9.56
CA ARG A 149 16.59 -7.73 9.23
C ARG A 149 16.89 -8.84 8.24
N ASN A 150 15.92 -9.71 7.97
CA ASN A 150 16.05 -10.69 6.90
C ASN A 150 15.77 -9.99 5.57
N TYR A 151 16.85 -9.78 4.81
CA TYR A 151 16.83 -9.17 3.49
C TYR A 151 16.97 -10.22 2.37
N ASP A 152 16.89 -11.51 2.69
CA ASP A 152 17.02 -12.60 1.71
C ASP A 152 15.72 -12.80 0.91
N PHE A 153 14.67 -12.02 1.17
CA PHE A 153 13.38 -12.10 0.47
C PHE A 153 13.45 -11.55 -0.96
N GLY A 154 13.98 -12.34 -1.89
CA GLY A 154 13.86 -12.07 -3.32
C GLY A 154 15.18 -11.89 -4.05
N TYR A 155 15.06 -11.52 -5.34
CA TYR A 155 16.20 -11.32 -6.24
C TYR A 155 16.75 -9.89 -6.13
N TYR A 156 17.18 -9.48 -4.94
CA TYR A 156 17.77 -8.16 -4.78
C TYR A 156 19.12 -8.06 -5.50
N SER A 157 19.35 -6.91 -6.13
CA SER A 157 20.64 -6.57 -6.72
C SER A 157 21.66 -6.31 -5.60
N PHE A 158 21.22 -5.74 -4.47
CA PHE A 158 22.04 -5.46 -3.29
C PHE A 158 21.82 -6.48 -2.16
N SER A 159 22.92 -7.04 -1.65
CA SER A 159 22.95 -7.65 -0.32
C SER A 159 23.21 -6.60 0.75
N LEU A 160 22.59 -6.77 1.91
CA LEU A 160 22.69 -5.85 3.04
C LEU A 160 23.37 -6.46 4.25
N TYR A 161 24.19 -5.64 4.89
CA TYR A 161 24.91 -5.98 6.11
C TYR A 161 24.72 -4.86 7.13
N LYS A 162 23.93 -5.12 8.16
CA LYS A 162 23.70 -4.18 9.26
C LYS A 162 24.91 -4.12 10.19
N ASP A 163 25.16 -2.94 10.76
CA ASP A 163 26.23 -2.66 11.74
C ASP A 163 27.63 -3.13 11.27
N THR A 164 27.83 -3.15 9.96
CA THR A 164 29.02 -3.70 9.30
C THR A 164 29.61 -2.65 8.38
N THR A 165 30.94 -2.46 8.44
CA THR A 165 31.72 -1.65 7.49
C THR A 165 32.32 -2.53 6.41
N LEU A 166 32.73 -1.97 5.27
CA LEU A 166 33.40 -2.75 4.22
C LEU A 166 34.63 -3.48 4.79
N PHE A 167 35.44 -2.78 5.57
CA PHE A 167 36.62 -3.36 6.21
C PHE A 167 36.27 -4.55 7.11
N ARG A 168 35.24 -4.41 7.96
CA ARG A 168 34.79 -5.49 8.87
C ARG A 168 34.22 -6.67 8.10
N HIS A 169 33.47 -6.41 7.03
CA HIS A 169 32.92 -7.44 6.14
C HIS A 169 34.01 -8.25 5.46
N LEU A 170 35.00 -7.57 4.87
CA LEU A 170 36.13 -8.20 4.17
C LEU A 170 36.97 -9.10 5.08
N ARG A 171 37.15 -8.71 6.35
CA ARG A 171 37.92 -9.50 7.32
C ARG A 171 37.33 -10.90 7.57
N ASN A 172 36.03 -11.05 7.37
CA ASN A 172 35.29 -12.27 7.69
C ASN A 172 34.91 -13.10 6.46
N ILE A 173 35.29 -12.66 5.26
CA ILE A 173 35.00 -13.38 4.01
C ILE A 173 36.20 -14.22 3.58
N SER A 174 35.92 -15.47 3.19
CA SER A 174 36.90 -16.44 2.66
C SER A 174 37.02 -16.42 1.13
N LEU A 175 36.18 -15.65 0.42
CA LEU A 175 36.07 -15.66 -1.05
C LEU A 175 36.41 -14.28 -1.65
N PRO A 176 37.09 -14.21 -2.81
CA PRO A 176 37.35 -12.93 -3.46
C PRO A 176 36.04 -12.28 -3.92
N LEU A 177 35.84 -11.02 -3.53
CA LEU A 177 34.78 -10.18 -4.09
C LEU A 177 35.01 -9.98 -5.59
N ASN A 178 33.95 -10.07 -6.39
CA ASN A 178 33.98 -9.77 -7.81
C ASN A 178 34.44 -8.30 -8.03
N LYS A 179 35.24 -8.03 -9.07
CA LYS A 179 35.82 -6.70 -9.33
C LYS A 179 34.82 -5.65 -9.80
N ASN A 180 33.60 -6.06 -10.17
CA ASN A 180 32.55 -5.18 -10.69
C ASN A 180 31.43 -4.88 -9.69
N LEU A 181 31.63 -5.12 -8.39
CA LEU A 181 30.60 -4.89 -7.38
C LEU A 181 30.51 -3.40 -7.02
N ARG A 182 29.32 -2.84 -7.03
CA ARG A 182 29.06 -1.53 -6.43
C ARG A 182 28.91 -1.68 -4.92
N ILE A 183 29.70 -0.94 -4.17
CA ILE A 183 29.66 -0.92 -2.71
C ILE A 183 29.18 0.46 -2.25
N VAL A 184 28.21 0.47 -1.34
CA VAL A 184 27.74 1.68 -0.68
C VAL A 184 27.84 1.47 0.82
N GLU A 185 28.73 2.22 1.47
CA GLU A 185 28.87 2.25 2.92
C GLU A 185 28.08 3.45 3.47
N LEU A 186 27.15 3.17 4.37
CA LEU A 186 26.33 4.14 5.10
C LEU A 186 26.70 4.06 6.59
N SER A 187 26.17 4.98 7.39
CA SER A 187 26.47 5.13 8.82
C SER A 187 26.33 3.82 9.62
N ASN A 188 25.29 3.03 9.37
CA ASN A 188 25.03 1.74 10.04
C ASN A 188 24.81 0.55 9.09
N LEU A 189 25.08 0.72 7.80
CA LEU A 189 24.78 -0.28 6.78
C LEU A 189 25.90 -0.38 5.74
N LEU A 190 26.18 -1.60 5.31
CA LEU A 190 26.97 -1.87 4.11
C LEU A 190 26.08 -2.55 3.08
N MET A 191 26.00 -1.93 1.89
CA MET A 191 25.33 -2.50 0.72
C MET A 191 26.37 -2.98 -0.28
N ILE A 192 26.21 -4.20 -0.79
CA ILE A 192 27.06 -4.75 -1.84
C ILE A 192 26.16 -5.27 -2.96
N GLU A 193 26.30 -4.72 -4.16
CA GLU A 193 25.60 -5.20 -5.35
C GLU A 193 26.19 -6.56 -5.77
N LYS A 194 25.46 -7.68 -5.63
CA LYS A 194 26.00 -9.03 -5.86
C LYS A 194 25.46 -9.75 -7.10
N ASN A 195 24.29 -9.36 -7.61
CA ASN A 195 23.59 -10.08 -8.68
C ASN A 195 23.34 -9.19 -9.89
N SER A 196 23.33 -9.79 -11.09
CA SER A 196 22.77 -9.15 -12.29
C SER A 196 21.31 -8.76 -12.03
N LYS A 197 20.93 -7.56 -12.48
CA LYS A 197 19.57 -7.03 -12.32
C LYS A 197 18.55 -8.05 -12.84
N PRO A 198 17.51 -8.40 -12.07
CA PRO A 198 16.50 -9.33 -12.56
C PRO A 198 15.82 -8.75 -13.79
N GLU A 199 15.70 -9.54 -14.86
CA GLU A 199 14.80 -9.22 -15.97
C GLU A 199 13.38 -9.37 -15.45
N VAL A 200 12.77 -8.25 -15.07
CA VAL A 200 11.38 -8.27 -14.64
C VAL A 200 10.50 -8.01 -15.86
N SER A 201 9.91 -9.07 -16.40
CA SER A 201 8.85 -8.94 -17.42
C SER A 201 7.59 -8.38 -16.76
N MET A 202 7.45 -7.05 -16.81
CA MET A 202 6.40 -6.28 -16.13
C MET A 202 5.65 -5.34 -17.08
N ALA A 203 5.71 -5.54 -18.40
CA ALA A 203 5.17 -4.57 -19.37
C ALA A 203 3.73 -4.14 -19.07
N ASP A 204 2.87 -5.07 -18.64
CA ASP A 204 1.47 -4.79 -18.29
C ASP A 204 1.27 -4.24 -16.86
N TYR A 205 2.31 -4.28 -16.03
CA TYR A 205 2.27 -3.96 -14.60
C TYR A 205 3.14 -2.76 -14.19
N GLU A 206 3.86 -2.10 -15.11
CA GLU A 206 4.81 -1.01 -14.79
C GLU A 206 4.18 0.09 -13.90
N ASN A 207 2.96 0.52 -14.25
CA ASN A 207 2.22 1.54 -13.50
C ASN A 207 1.81 1.05 -12.11
N LEU A 208 1.35 -0.20 -12.01
CA LEU A 208 0.97 -0.82 -10.74
C LEU A 208 2.19 -1.00 -9.83
N PHE A 209 3.31 -1.45 -10.39
CA PHE A 209 4.57 -1.57 -9.67
C PHE A 209 5.06 -0.24 -9.12
N THR A 210 5.06 0.81 -9.95
CA THR A 210 5.50 2.15 -9.51
C THR A 210 4.68 2.64 -8.31
N LYS A 211 3.35 2.52 -8.38
CA LYS A 211 2.46 2.93 -7.27
C LYS A 211 2.67 2.08 -6.02
N TYR A 212 2.77 0.77 -6.19
CA TYR A 212 3.03 -0.16 -5.10
C TYR A 212 4.37 0.14 -4.42
N SER A 213 5.43 0.36 -5.20
CA SER A 213 6.76 0.70 -4.68
C SER A 213 6.71 1.94 -3.81
N VAL A 214 6.14 3.06 -4.30
CA VAL A 214 6.03 4.29 -3.49
C VAL A 214 5.21 4.06 -2.22
N ASN A 215 4.10 3.31 -2.29
CA ASN A 215 3.29 2.98 -1.12
C ASN A 215 4.06 2.12 -0.10
N LYS A 216 4.79 1.10 -0.56
CA LYS A 216 5.65 0.23 0.26
C LYS A 216 6.68 1.06 1.02
N LEU A 217 7.36 1.99 0.33
CA LEU A 217 8.35 2.88 0.94
C LEU A 217 7.74 3.80 1.98
N TYR A 218 6.56 4.34 1.72
CA TYR A 218 5.82 5.15 2.69
C TYR A 218 5.44 4.35 3.95
N VAL A 219 4.94 3.12 3.78
CA VAL A 219 4.60 2.22 4.90
C VAL A 219 5.84 1.89 5.73
N LEU A 220 6.95 1.52 5.09
CA LEU A 220 8.20 1.22 5.79
C LEU A 220 8.72 2.42 6.58
N ASN A 221 8.68 3.62 5.99
CA ASN A 221 9.05 4.85 6.68
C ASN A 221 8.13 5.14 7.87
N PHE A 222 6.81 4.95 7.73
CA PHE A 222 5.85 5.10 8.83
C PHE A 222 6.14 4.14 10.00
N LEU A 223 6.63 2.93 9.68
CA LEU A 223 7.03 1.92 10.67
C LEU A 223 8.38 2.23 11.35
N GLY A 224 9.14 3.23 10.87
CA GLY A 224 10.50 3.52 11.32
C GLY A 224 11.57 2.58 10.75
N GLU A 225 11.25 1.81 9.70
CA GLU A 225 12.17 0.88 9.04
C GLU A 225 12.93 1.60 7.91
N GLU A 226 13.57 2.74 8.23
CA GLU A 226 14.22 3.64 7.25
C GLU A 226 15.32 2.95 6.45
N GLU A 227 16.14 2.14 7.12
CA GLU A 227 17.21 1.34 6.50
C GLU A 227 16.66 0.41 5.41
N ARG A 228 15.57 -0.29 5.71
CA ARG A 228 14.91 -1.17 4.75
C ARG A 228 14.23 -0.38 3.65
N ALA A 229 13.53 0.71 4.00
CA ALA A 229 12.92 1.60 3.01
C ALA A 229 13.95 2.10 2.00
N PHE A 230 15.13 2.50 2.45
CA PHE A 230 16.20 2.95 1.56
C PHE A 230 16.60 1.86 0.54
N VAL A 231 16.75 0.62 1.01
CA VAL A 231 17.27 -0.46 0.15
C VAL A 231 16.19 -0.99 -0.80
N GLU A 232 14.98 -1.19 -0.30
CA GLU A 232 13.82 -1.47 -1.14
C GLU A 232 13.65 -0.39 -2.21
N GLY A 233 13.85 0.88 -1.84
CA GLY A 233 13.74 2.01 -2.76
C GLY A 233 14.82 1.99 -3.83
N MET A 234 16.06 1.64 -3.48
CA MET A 234 17.13 1.46 -4.46
C MET A 234 16.84 0.31 -5.42
N ASN A 235 16.43 -0.86 -4.91
CA ASN A 235 16.12 -2.02 -5.73
C ASN A 235 14.93 -1.74 -6.67
N ASP A 236 13.85 -1.18 -6.14
CA ASP A 236 12.66 -0.86 -6.94
C ASP A 236 12.97 0.20 -8.02
N TYR A 237 13.79 1.21 -7.69
CA TYR A 237 14.18 2.23 -8.66
C TYR A 237 15.04 1.67 -9.79
N ASP A 238 15.95 0.74 -9.48
CA ASP A 238 16.72 0.04 -10.51
C ASP A 238 15.84 -0.81 -11.43
N ILE A 239 14.75 -1.40 -10.92
CA ILE A 239 13.73 -2.08 -11.74
C ILE A 239 12.99 -1.05 -12.62
N ILE A 240 12.52 0.05 -12.04
CA ILE A 240 11.76 1.09 -12.76
C ILE A 240 12.55 1.70 -13.91
N LYS A 241 13.87 1.84 -13.79
CA LYS A 241 14.73 2.33 -14.88
C LYS A 241 14.68 1.46 -16.15
N THR A 242 14.23 0.21 -16.03
CA THR A 242 14.09 -0.69 -17.17
C THR A 242 12.76 -0.49 -17.93
N PHE A 243 11.78 0.16 -17.30
CA PHE A 243 10.42 0.31 -17.81
C PHE A 243 10.31 1.26 -19.00
N GLU A 244 9.36 1.00 -19.89
CA GLU A 244 9.04 1.89 -21.01
C GLU A 244 8.50 3.24 -20.53
N MET A 245 7.71 3.25 -19.45
CA MET A 245 7.23 4.51 -18.87
C MET A 245 8.36 5.41 -18.35
N TYR A 246 9.43 4.81 -17.81
CA TYR A 246 10.62 5.55 -17.38
C TYR A 246 11.36 6.15 -18.58
N LYS A 247 11.60 5.35 -19.63
CA LYS A 247 12.29 5.81 -20.85
C LYS A 247 11.60 7.02 -21.48
N LYS A 248 10.27 7.12 -21.37
CA LYS A 248 9.47 8.24 -21.88
C LYS A 248 9.53 9.50 -21.01
N ASN A 249 9.73 9.37 -19.70
CA ASN A 249 9.73 10.52 -18.78
C ASN A 249 10.63 10.30 -17.55
N PRO A 250 11.96 10.21 -17.73
CA PRO A 250 12.88 9.83 -16.65
C PRO A 250 12.88 10.83 -15.49
N THR A 251 12.80 12.14 -15.78
CA THR A 251 12.85 13.22 -14.79
C THR A 251 11.85 13.04 -13.66
N VAL A 252 10.61 12.65 -13.97
CA VAL A 252 9.56 12.49 -12.96
C VAL A 252 9.89 11.37 -11.97
N PHE A 253 10.43 10.25 -12.44
CA PHE A 253 10.83 9.15 -11.58
C PHE A 253 12.08 9.49 -10.79
N ASP A 254 13.06 10.13 -11.43
CA ASP A 254 14.31 10.54 -10.81
C ASP A 254 14.06 11.50 -9.65
N GLU A 255 13.23 12.53 -9.84
CA GLU A 255 12.87 13.48 -8.80
C GLU A 255 12.12 12.80 -7.66
N THR A 256 11.16 11.92 -7.98
CA THR A 256 10.37 11.17 -6.99
C THR A 256 11.26 10.28 -6.11
N TYR A 257 12.05 9.40 -6.72
CA TYR A 257 12.88 8.44 -6.00
C TYR A 257 14.06 9.12 -5.32
N THR A 258 14.68 10.14 -5.93
CA THR A 258 15.72 10.94 -5.26
C THR A 258 15.14 11.66 -4.04
N GLY A 259 13.92 12.21 -4.15
CA GLY A 259 13.24 12.86 -3.04
C GLY A 259 12.93 11.91 -1.89
N ILE A 260 12.42 10.71 -2.19
CA ILE A 260 12.14 9.67 -1.19
C ILE A 260 13.45 9.21 -0.54
N LEU A 261 14.45 8.83 -1.33
CA LEU A 261 15.73 8.32 -0.82
C LEU A 261 16.45 9.35 0.05
N LYS A 262 16.36 10.66 -0.25
CA LYS A 262 16.90 11.72 0.61
C LYS A 262 16.23 11.77 1.99
N LYS A 263 14.94 11.44 2.10
CA LYS A 263 14.20 11.47 3.37
C LYS A 263 14.52 10.27 4.27
N VAL A 264 14.82 9.12 3.66
CA VAL A 264 15.12 7.87 4.38
C VAL A 264 16.63 7.58 4.45
N LYS A 265 17.48 8.52 4.03
CA LYS A 265 18.93 8.36 4.06
C LYS A 265 19.42 8.56 5.50
N VAL A 266 19.94 7.48 6.08
CA VAL A 266 20.61 7.42 7.39
C VAL A 266 22.10 7.72 7.26
#